data_AF-A0A3C0N398-F1
#
_entry.id   AF-A0A3C0N398-F1
#
_cell.length_a   1.000
_cell.length_b   1.000
_cell.length_c   1.000
_cell.angle_alpha   90.00
_cell.angle_beta   90.00
_cell.angle_gamma   90.00
#
_symmetry.space_group_name_H-M   'P 1'
#
loop_
_entity.id
_entity.type
_entity.pdbx_description
1 polymer ?
#
loop_
_entity_poly.entity_id
_entity_poly.type
_entity_poly.pdbx_seq_one_letter_code
_entity_poly.pdbx_strand_id
1 'polypeptide(L)'
;MSSLFESKTPEAEKPAMICQTRECHSYANAAIDILNNQEQPLGKSLKNFLSTLPRNDLRADILKTALLQFAESNPATCRWALWILQNSDDLKPYLHLMEESWDVITKKLEKQEIRLS
;
A
#
# COMPACT_ATOMS: atom_id res chain seq x y z
N MET A 1 46.75 18.75 9.28
CA MET A 1 45.95 18.90 8.04
C MET A 1 45.46 17.52 7.64
N SER A 2 44.17 17.44 7.30
CA SER A 2 43.44 16.27 6.74
C SER A 2 43.18 15.14 7.75
N SER A 3 42.00 14.53 7.87
CA SER A 3 40.83 14.51 6.99
C SER A 3 39.56 14.29 7.81
N LEU A 4 38.49 14.97 7.39
CA LEU A 4 37.10 14.65 7.73
C LEU A 4 36.82 13.16 7.52
N PHE A 5 36.21 12.53 8.51
CA PHE A 5 35.26 11.44 8.32
C PHE A 5 34.02 11.80 9.14
N GLU A 6 33.22 12.73 8.61
CA GLU A 6 31.80 12.79 8.97
C GLU A 6 31.15 11.55 8.37
N SER A 7 31.00 10.52 9.20
CA SER A 7 30.16 9.36 8.91
C SER A 7 28.72 9.84 8.79
N LYS A 8 28.34 10.23 7.57
CA LYS A 8 26.96 10.52 7.22
C LYS A 8 26.20 9.19 7.26
N THR A 9 25.56 8.92 8.40
CA THR A 9 24.68 7.77 8.59
C THR A 9 23.60 7.81 7.50
N PRO A 10 23.31 6.68 6.82
CA PRO A 10 22.29 6.66 5.77
C PRO A 10 20.94 7.01 6.40
N GLU A 11 20.28 8.00 5.81
CA GLU A 11 18.88 8.33 6.11
C GLU A 11 18.07 7.04 6.03
N ALA A 12 17.48 6.64 7.15
CA ALA A 12 16.54 5.54 7.19
C ALA A 12 15.48 5.78 6.11
N GLU A 13 15.37 4.84 5.15
CA GLU A 13 14.35 4.83 4.11
C GLU A 13 12.99 5.18 4.72
N LYS A 14 12.53 6.41 4.52
CA LYS A 14 11.18 6.82 4.87
C LYS A 14 10.25 6.07 3.91
N PRO A 15 9.43 5.10 4.36
CA PRO A 15 8.54 4.40 3.44
C PRO A 15 7.57 5.42 2.83
N ALA A 16 7.30 5.23 1.54
CA ALA A 16 6.68 6.19 0.63
C ALA A 16 5.52 6.99 1.24
N MET A 17 5.63 8.31 1.20
CA MET A 17 4.54 9.22 1.59
C MET A 17 3.49 9.20 0.49
N ILE A 18 2.44 8.42 0.69
CA ILE A 18 1.33 8.27 -0.26
C ILE A 18 0.04 8.65 0.44
N CYS A 19 -0.78 9.39 -0.32
CA CYS A 19 -1.64 10.47 0.11
C CYS A 19 -0.87 11.66 0.73
N GLN A 20 -1.00 12.83 0.10
CA GLN A 20 -0.40 14.10 0.57
C GLN A 20 -1.44 15.10 1.08
N THR A 21 -2.72 14.83 0.85
CA THR A 21 -3.82 15.67 1.28
C THR A 21 -4.64 14.97 2.37
N ARG A 22 -5.27 15.77 3.24
CA ARG A 22 -6.21 15.25 4.26
C ARG A 22 -7.36 14.48 3.63
N GLU A 23 -7.84 14.94 2.48
CA GLU A 23 -8.88 14.28 1.70
C GLU A 23 -8.43 12.87 1.26
N CYS A 24 -7.25 12.76 0.65
CA CYS A 24 -6.70 11.48 0.23
C CYS A 24 -6.53 10.53 1.43
N HIS A 25 -5.99 11.01 2.56
CA HIS A 25 -5.87 10.20 3.77
C HIS A 25 -7.22 9.72 4.30
N SER A 26 -8.24 10.57 4.27
CA SER A 26 -9.59 10.19 4.69
C SER A 26 -10.14 9.06 3.83
N TYR A 27 -9.93 9.11 2.53
CA TYR A 27 -10.36 8.04 1.62
C TYR A 27 -9.50 6.78 1.76
N ALA A 28 -8.21 6.90 2.02
CA ALA A 28 -7.34 5.76 2.30
C ALA A 28 -7.79 5.01 3.57
N ASN A 29 -8.14 5.72 4.64
CA ASN A 29 -8.69 5.11 5.85
C ASN A 29 -10.01 4.38 5.56
N ALA A 30 -10.91 4.96 4.77
CA ALA A 30 -12.14 4.28 4.37
C ALA A 30 -11.87 3.00 3.53
N ALA A 31 -10.86 3.01 2.66
CA ALA A 31 -10.44 1.81 1.95
C ALA A 31 -9.84 0.74 2.89
N ILE A 32 -9.15 1.15 3.96
CA ILE A 32 -8.67 0.24 5.01
C ILE A 32 -9.82 -0.38 5.78
N ASP A 33 -10.89 0.38 6.07
CA ASP A 33 -12.08 -0.17 6.71
C ASP A 33 -12.73 -1.27 5.85
N ILE A 34 -12.77 -1.07 4.52
CA ILE A 34 -13.23 -2.10 3.56
C ILE A 34 -12.32 -3.34 3.60
N LEU A 35 -10.99 -3.14 3.64
CA LEU A 35 -10.02 -4.24 3.74
C LEU A 35 -10.19 -5.04 5.05
N ASN A 36 -10.44 -4.35 6.15
CA ASN A 36 -10.61 -4.94 7.48
C ASN A 36 -11.94 -5.69 7.64
N ASN A 37 -12.99 -5.29 6.91
CA ASN A 37 -14.28 -5.97 6.98
C ASN A 37 -14.24 -7.41 6.40
N GLN A 38 -13.19 -7.76 5.64
CA GLN A 38 -12.92 -9.10 5.05
C GLN A 38 -14.08 -9.77 4.29
N GLU A 39 -15.19 -9.08 4.05
CA GLU A 39 -16.31 -9.59 3.27
C GLU A 39 -15.89 -9.70 1.79
N GLN A 40 -15.86 -10.93 1.30
CA GLN A 40 -15.69 -11.18 -0.13
C GLN A 40 -16.97 -10.72 -0.87
N PRO A 41 -16.84 -10.03 -2.02
CA PRO A 41 -15.65 -9.87 -2.86
C PRO A 41 -14.86 -8.57 -2.63
N LEU A 42 -13.72 -8.64 -1.91
CA LEU A 42 -12.89 -7.49 -1.52
C LEU A 42 -12.47 -6.59 -2.69
N GLY A 43 -11.98 -7.20 -3.78
CA GLY A 43 -11.53 -6.48 -4.97
C GLY A 43 -12.65 -5.63 -5.61
N LYS A 44 -13.86 -6.18 -5.67
CA LYS A 44 -15.04 -5.50 -6.19
C LYS A 44 -15.51 -4.38 -5.24
N SER A 45 -15.49 -4.63 -3.93
CA SER A 45 -15.82 -3.59 -2.93
C SER A 45 -14.88 -2.39 -3.01
N LEU A 46 -13.57 -2.64 -3.12
CA LEU A 46 -12.56 -1.59 -3.31
C LEU A 46 -12.74 -0.85 -4.63
N LYS A 47 -12.93 -1.56 -5.75
CA LYS A 47 -13.19 -0.95 -7.06
C LYS A 47 -14.44 -0.06 -7.02
N ASN A 48 -15.52 -0.54 -6.42
CA ASN A 48 -16.76 0.21 -6.31
C ASN A 48 -16.54 1.48 -5.47
N PHE A 49 -15.90 1.34 -4.31
CA PHE A 49 -15.54 2.49 -3.48
C PHE A 49 -14.72 3.53 -4.26
N LEU A 50 -13.61 3.11 -4.88
CA LEU A 50 -12.76 4.01 -5.68
C LEU A 50 -13.56 4.69 -6.81
N SER A 51 -14.51 3.99 -7.43
CA SER A 51 -15.34 4.51 -8.51
C SER A 51 -16.34 5.59 -8.05
N THR A 52 -16.73 5.59 -6.78
CA THR A 52 -17.60 6.62 -6.18
C THR A 52 -16.88 7.90 -5.81
N LEU A 53 -15.54 7.88 -5.79
CA LEU A 53 -14.77 9.05 -5.39
C LEU A 53 -14.82 10.14 -6.47
N PRO A 54 -15.00 11.42 -6.06
CA PRO A 54 -15.13 12.54 -6.98
C PRO A 54 -13.84 12.85 -7.74
N ARG A 55 -12.69 12.41 -7.19
CA ARG A 55 -11.36 12.68 -7.72
C ARG A 55 -10.71 11.42 -8.26
N ASN A 56 -10.64 11.31 -9.59
CA ASN A 56 -10.07 10.16 -10.27
C ASN A 56 -8.55 10.09 -10.14
N ASP A 57 -7.90 11.25 -10.05
CA ASP A 57 -6.45 11.41 -9.92
C ASP A 57 -5.91 10.88 -8.58
N LEU A 58 -6.74 10.83 -7.54
CA LEU A 58 -6.33 10.33 -6.22
C LEU A 58 -6.53 8.83 -6.05
N ARG A 59 -7.24 8.13 -6.95
CA ARG A 59 -7.67 6.73 -6.73
C ARG A 59 -6.49 5.78 -6.54
N ALA A 60 -5.43 5.97 -7.30
CA ALA A 60 -4.22 5.15 -7.20
C ALA A 60 -3.49 5.40 -5.87
N ASP A 61 -3.31 6.67 -5.49
CA ASP A 61 -2.69 7.04 -4.22
C ASP A 61 -3.48 6.51 -3.02
N ILE A 62 -4.82 6.58 -3.09
CA ILE A 62 -5.71 6.05 -2.06
C ILE A 62 -5.52 4.54 -1.92
N LEU A 63 -5.59 3.79 -3.02
CA LEU A 63 -5.43 2.34 -3.00
C LEU A 63 -4.03 1.92 -2.53
N LYS A 64 -3.00 2.63 -2.97
CA LYS A 64 -1.61 2.41 -2.59
C LYS A 64 -1.37 2.68 -1.11
N THR A 65 -1.87 3.79 -0.60
CA THR A 65 -1.79 4.12 0.83
C THR A 65 -2.52 3.06 1.67
N ALA A 66 -3.73 2.70 1.26
CA ALA A 66 -4.54 1.72 1.98
C ALA A 66 -3.86 0.35 2.04
N LEU A 67 -3.35 -0.16 0.92
CA LEU A 67 -2.67 -1.47 0.89
C LEU A 67 -1.35 -1.46 1.66
N LEU A 68 -0.58 -0.37 1.64
CA LEU A 68 0.66 -0.26 2.41
C LEU A 68 0.39 -0.24 3.92
N GLN A 69 -0.57 0.58 4.37
CA GLN A 69 -0.95 0.67 5.78
C GLN A 69 -1.62 -0.62 6.28
N PHE A 70 -2.45 -1.24 5.43
CA PHE A 70 -3.01 -2.54 5.72
C PHE A 70 -1.90 -3.59 5.88
N ALA A 71 -0.94 -3.64 4.96
CA ALA A 71 0.21 -4.56 5.05
C ALA A 71 1.11 -4.31 6.27
N GLU A 72 1.14 -3.08 6.79
CA GLU A 72 1.90 -2.71 8.00
C GLU A 72 1.28 -3.23 9.30
N SER A 73 -0.01 -3.56 9.29
CA SER A 73 -0.73 -3.87 10.53
C SER A 73 -0.29 -5.19 11.16
N ASN A 74 -0.15 -6.28 10.40
CA ASN A 74 0.35 -7.56 10.88
C ASN A 74 0.74 -8.51 9.71
N PRO A 75 1.41 -9.66 9.99
CA PRO A 75 1.77 -10.64 8.96
C PRO A 75 0.63 -11.14 8.07
N ALA A 76 -0.58 -11.29 8.63
CA ALA A 76 -1.73 -11.80 7.88
C ALA A 76 -2.27 -10.76 6.90
N THR A 77 -2.38 -9.50 7.33
CA THR A 77 -2.81 -8.39 6.45
C THR A 77 -1.78 -8.13 5.35
N CYS A 78 -0.49 -8.33 5.63
CA CYS A 78 0.57 -8.27 4.62
C CYS A 78 0.38 -9.32 3.51
N ARG A 79 0.10 -10.58 3.89
CA ARG A 79 -0.23 -11.64 2.91
C ARG A 79 -1.50 -11.33 2.11
N TRP A 80 -2.53 -10.80 2.77
CA TRP A 80 -3.76 -10.39 2.10
C TRP A 80 -3.55 -9.24 1.12
N ALA A 81 -2.74 -8.24 1.49
CA ALA A 81 -2.37 -7.15 0.58
C ALA A 81 -1.69 -7.69 -0.68
N LEU A 82 -0.74 -8.62 -0.52
CA LEU A 82 -0.08 -9.27 -1.65
C LEU A 82 -1.09 -10.08 -2.51
N TRP A 83 -1.96 -10.86 -1.88
CA TRP A 83 -2.98 -11.63 -2.58
C TRP A 83 -3.90 -10.74 -3.42
N ILE A 84 -4.32 -9.58 -2.88
CA ILE A 84 -5.14 -8.60 -3.60
C ILE A 84 -4.40 -8.08 -4.84
N LEU A 85 -3.12 -7.74 -4.70
CA LEU A 85 -2.30 -7.27 -5.83
C LEU A 85 -2.13 -8.34 -6.91
N GLN A 86 -2.04 -9.63 -6.55
CA GLN A 86 -1.87 -10.74 -7.50
C GLN A 86 -3.17 -11.18 -8.18
N ASN A 87 -4.29 -11.17 -7.45
CA ASN A 87 -5.49 -11.92 -7.84
C ASN A 87 -6.69 -11.01 -8.16
N SER A 88 -6.61 -9.69 -7.95
CA SER A 88 -7.76 -8.81 -8.15
C SER A 88 -7.81 -8.21 -9.57
N ASP A 89 -8.50 -8.91 -10.48
CA ASP A 89 -8.81 -8.39 -11.82
C ASP A 89 -9.55 -7.05 -11.78
N ASP A 90 -10.43 -6.88 -10.78
CA ASP A 90 -11.18 -5.64 -10.57
C ASP A 90 -10.28 -4.43 -10.27
N LEU A 91 -9.09 -4.67 -9.70
CA LEU A 91 -8.16 -3.60 -9.35
C LEU A 91 -7.08 -3.36 -10.41
N LYS A 92 -6.95 -4.23 -11.43
CA LYS A 92 -5.99 -4.05 -12.56
C LYS A 92 -5.94 -2.63 -13.14
N PRO A 93 -7.07 -1.92 -13.35
CA PRO A 93 -7.03 -0.54 -13.84
C PRO A 93 -6.26 0.43 -12.94
N TYR A 94 -6.11 0.11 -11.65
CA TYR A 94 -5.38 0.92 -10.67
C TYR A 94 -3.98 0.36 -10.39
N LEU A 95 -3.75 -0.95 -10.61
CA LEU A 95 -2.50 -1.65 -10.27
C LEU A 95 -1.29 -1.24 -11.12
N HIS A 96 -1.49 -0.78 -12.37
CA HIS A 96 -0.38 -0.28 -13.20
C HIS A 96 0.33 0.94 -12.58
N LEU A 97 -0.30 1.61 -11.62
CA LEU A 97 0.26 2.74 -10.86
C LEU A 97 0.90 2.29 -9.54
N MET A 98 0.94 0.97 -9.29
CA MET A 98 1.24 0.37 -7.99
C MET A 98 2.38 -0.67 -8.04
N GLU A 99 3.14 -0.75 -9.14
CA GLU A 99 4.35 -1.60 -9.23
C GLU A 99 5.34 -1.31 -8.08
N GLU A 100 5.46 -0.04 -7.65
CA GLU A 100 6.25 0.32 -6.48
C GLU A 100 5.69 -0.24 -5.17
N SER A 101 4.36 -0.36 -5.04
CA SER A 101 3.72 -0.95 -3.86
C SER A 101 4.01 -2.43 -3.75
N TRP A 102 4.02 -3.11 -4.89
CA TRP A 102 4.39 -4.52 -4.99
C TRP A 102 5.77 -4.78 -4.41
N ASP A 103 6.75 -3.98 -4.86
CA ASP A 103 8.14 -4.06 -4.40
C ASP A 103 8.27 -3.78 -2.90
N VAL A 104 7.58 -2.75 -2.40
CA VAL A 104 7.62 -2.37 -0.98
C VAL A 104 6.97 -3.45 -0.10
N ILE A 105 5.82 -3.99 -0.51
CA ILE A 105 5.12 -5.04 0.25
C ILE A 105 5.92 -6.35 0.22
N THR A 106 6.49 -6.71 -0.93
CA THR A 106 7.35 -7.90 -1.09
C THR A 106 8.60 -7.80 -0.22
N LYS A 107 9.34 -6.68 -0.29
CA LYS A 107 10.53 -6.45 0.55
C LYS A 107 10.20 -6.47 2.05
N LYS A 108 8.99 -6.03 2.44
CA LYS A 108 8.53 -6.13 3.83
C LYS A 108 8.26 -7.56 4.27
N LEU A 109 7.60 -8.37 3.43
CA LEU A 109 7.38 -9.79 3.71
C LEU A 109 8.71 -10.54 3.87
N GLU A 110 9.67 -10.26 3.00
CA GLU A 110 11.03 -10.82 3.07
C GLU A 110 11.75 -10.40 4.36
N LYS A 111 11.70 -9.12 4.73
CA LYS A 111 12.28 -8.60 5.99
C LYS A 111 11.62 -9.16 7.26
N GLN A 112 10.35 -9.56 7.19
CA GLN A 112 9.63 -10.15 8.32
C GLN A 112 9.86 -11.66 8.46
N GLU A 113 10.78 -12.26 7.67
CA GLU A 113 11.01 -13.72 7.58
C GLU A 113 9.73 -14.52 7.28
N ILE A 114 8.70 -13.85 6.78
CA ILE A 114 7.46 -14.49 6.36
C ILE A 114 7.77 -15.10 5.01
N ARG A 115 8.17 -16.38 5.01
CA ARG A 115 8.26 -17.14 3.76
C ARG A 115 6.89 -17.14 3.10
N LEU A 116 6.86 -16.71 1.85
CA LEU A 116 5.79 -17.02 0.90
C LEU A 116 5.90 -18.52 0.60
N SER A 117 5.45 -19.35 1.53
CA SER A 117 5.37 -20.80 1.40
C SER A 117 3.98 -21.22 0.94
#